data_AF-A0A536YZN4-F1
#
_entry.id   AF-A0A536YZN4-F1
#
_cell.length_a   1.000
_cell.length_b   1.000
_cell.length_c   1.000
_cell.angle_alpha   90.00
_cell.angle_beta   90.00
_cell.angle_gamma   90.00
#
_symmetry.space_group_name_H-M   'P 1'
#
loop_
_entity.id
_entity.type
_entity.pdbx_description
1 polymer ?
#
loop_
_entity_poly.entity_id
_entity_poly.type
_entity_poly.pdbx_seq_one_letter_code
_entity_poly.pdbx_strand_id
1 'polypeptide(L)'
;TRGYLLAAKHVIHTVGPVWNGGASGEPELLASCYRRSLELALAHGIRTLAFPAISCGVYGYPMERAARIAVRECRRFTRAHDAIERITFALFGSDALAIYQAELAQPMP
;
A
#
# COMPACT_ATOMS: atom_id res chain seq x y z
N THR A 1 -10.97 -7.18 -9.71
CA THR A 1 -12.08 -8.16 -9.85
C THR A 1 -13.18 -7.84 -8.84
N ARG A 2 -14.34 -8.51 -8.93
CA ARG A 2 -15.34 -8.49 -7.83
C ARG A 2 -14.79 -9.23 -6.61
N GLY A 3 -15.33 -8.92 -5.43
CA GLY A 3 -14.96 -9.57 -4.17
C GLY A 3 -15.73 -10.86 -3.86
N TYR A 4 -16.82 -11.14 -4.58
CA TYR A 4 -17.64 -12.35 -4.41
C TYR A 4 -18.12 -12.54 -2.96
N LEU A 5 -17.68 -13.60 -2.27
CA LEU A 5 -18.06 -13.93 -0.90
C LEU A 5 -17.36 -13.06 0.16
N LEU A 6 -16.47 -12.15 -0.26
CA LEU A 6 -15.83 -11.20 0.64
C LEU A 6 -16.78 -10.04 0.99
N ALA A 7 -16.63 -9.49 2.18
CA ALA A 7 -17.29 -8.23 2.55
C ALA A 7 -16.84 -7.05 1.68
N ALA A 8 -15.60 -7.09 1.16
CA ALA A 8 -15.10 -6.12 0.21
C ALA A 8 -15.77 -6.30 -1.15
N LYS A 9 -16.26 -5.20 -1.76
CA LYS A 9 -16.93 -5.24 -3.07
C LYS A 9 -16.00 -5.62 -4.23
N HIS A 10 -14.73 -5.24 -4.11
CA HIS A 10 -13.71 -5.41 -5.14
C HIS A 10 -12.41 -5.91 -4.53
N VAL A 11 -11.62 -6.59 -5.36
CA VAL A 11 -10.21 -6.90 -5.09
C VAL A 11 -9.38 -6.31 -6.23
N ILE A 12 -8.43 -5.44 -5.87
CA ILE A 12 -7.43 -4.91 -6.79
C ILE A 12 -6.19 -5.78 -6.64
N HIS A 13 -5.78 -6.43 -7.74
CA HIS A 13 -4.61 -7.29 -7.77
C HIS A 13 -3.41 -6.47 -8.25
N THR A 14 -2.32 -6.54 -7.52
CA THR A 14 -1.03 -5.92 -7.89
C THR A 14 0.10 -6.89 -7.58
N VAL A 15 1.14 -6.88 -8.41
CA VAL A 15 2.32 -7.73 -8.24
C VAL A 15 3.46 -6.85 -7.77
N GLY A 16 3.83 -7.00 -6.50
CA GLY A 16 4.97 -6.29 -5.93
C GLY A 16 6.31 -6.86 -6.42
N PRO A 17 7.42 -6.10 -6.29
CA PRO A 17 8.75 -6.59 -6.63
C PRO A 17 9.23 -7.65 -5.63
N VAL A 18 10.04 -8.57 -6.11
CA VAL A 18 10.90 -9.43 -5.26
C VAL A 18 12.11 -8.59 -4.83
N TRP A 19 12.44 -8.61 -3.55
CA TRP A 19 13.58 -7.86 -3.02
C TRP A 19 14.91 -8.51 -3.41
N ASN A 20 15.77 -7.73 -4.08
CA ASN A 20 17.12 -8.14 -4.46
C ASN A 20 18.15 -7.05 -4.09
N GLY A 21 18.06 -6.54 -2.87
CA GLY A 21 18.99 -5.54 -2.34
C GLY A 21 18.63 -4.08 -2.62
N GLY A 22 17.59 -3.80 -3.41
CA GLY A 22 17.03 -2.45 -3.58
C GLY A 22 17.72 -1.59 -4.62
N ALA A 23 18.66 -2.16 -5.38
CA ALA A 23 19.41 -1.46 -6.44
C ALA A 23 18.87 -1.76 -7.85
N SER A 24 17.84 -2.60 -7.97
CA SER A 24 17.26 -3.05 -9.25
C SER A 24 15.91 -2.37 -9.56
N GLY A 25 15.63 -1.23 -8.93
CA GLY A 25 14.39 -0.47 -9.14
C GLY A 25 13.21 -0.92 -8.27
N GLU A 26 13.41 -1.84 -7.32
CA GLU A 26 12.36 -2.34 -6.43
C GLU A 26 11.61 -1.22 -5.68
N PRO A 27 12.26 -0.15 -5.17
CA PRO A 27 11.55 0.94 -4.53
C PRO A 27 10.49 1.60 -5.42
N GLU A 28 10.80 1.79 -6.70
CA GLU A 28 9.90 2.42 -7.66
C GLU A 28 8.80 1.46 -8.11
N LEU A 29 9.12 0.18 -8.29
CA LEU A 29 8.13 -0.86 -8.59
C LEU A 29 7.11 -1.01 -7.45
N LEU A 30 7.57 -0.99 -6.19
CA LEU A 30 6.68 -1.03 -5.03
C LEU A 30 5.83 0.24 -4.96
N ALA A 31 6.42 1.42 -5.19
CA ALA A 31 5.66 2.68 -5.22
C ALA A 31 4.57 2.66 -6.32
N SER A 32 4.89 2.13 -7.49
CA SER A 32 3.96 1.95 -8.60
C SER A 32 2.77 1.05 -8.21
N CYS A 33 2.98 -0.02 -7.45
CA CYS A 33 1.89 -0.89 -6.97
C CYS A 33 0.82 -0.10 -6.19
N TYR A 34 1.25 0.77 -5.27
CA TYR A 34 0.32 1.61 -4.51
C TYR A 34 -0.36 2.64 -5.40
N ARG A 35 0.39 3.38 -6.23
CA ARG A 35 -0.18 4.41 -7.11
C ARG A 35 -1.20 3.85 -8.09
N ARG A 36 -0.85 2.77 -8.82
CA ARG A 36 -1.75 2.15 -9.80
C ARG A 36 -3.00 1.55 -9.14
N SER A 37 -2.85 1.00 -7.93
CA SER A 37 -4.01 0.51 -7.17
C SER A 37 -4.95 1.65 -6.75
N LEU A 38 -4.41 2.78 -6.32
CA LEU A 38 -5.18 3.97 -5.94
C LEU A 38 -5.84 4.65 -7.15
N GLU A 39 -5.13 4.75 -8.28
CA GLU A 39 -5.69 5.25 -9.55
C GLU A 39 -6.87 4.38 -10.01
N LEU A 40 -6.74 3.05 -9.93
CA LEU A 40 -7.83 2.14 -10.27
C LEU A 40 -9.01 2.29 -9.29
N ALA A 41 -8.72 2.48 -8.00
CA ALA A 41 -9.75 2.75 -7.01
C ALA A 41 -10.58 3.99 -7.36
N LEU A 42 -9.88 5.09 -7.67
CA LEU A 42 -10.49 6.35 -8.07
C LEU A 42 -11.33 6.18 -9.34
N ALA A 43 -10.79 5.54 -10.38
CA ALA A 43 -11.48 5.31 -11.65
C ALA A 43 -12.78 4.49 -11.50
N HIS A 44 -12.87 3.66 -10.46
CA HIS A 44 -14.06 2.84 -10.16
C HIS A 44 -14.93 3.42 -9.03
N GLY A 45 -14.68 4.65 -8.57
CA GLY A 45 -15.45 5.28 -7.50
C GLY A 45 -15.33 4.56 -6.14
N ILE A 46 -14.24 3.82 -5.92
CA ILE A 46 -13.96 3.14 -4.65
C ILE A 46 -13.40 4.18 -3.68
N ARG A 47 -14.11 4.43 -2.58
CA ARG A 47 -13.75 5.46 -1.60
C ARG A 47 -13.01 4.94 -0.38
N THR A 48 -13.05 3.63 -0.13
CA THR A 48 -12.38 2.99 1.01
C THR A 48 -11.59 1.77 0.55
N LEU A 49 -10.35 1.65 1.01
CA LEU A 49 -9.42 0.60 0.60
C LEU A 49 -8.62 0.06 1.78
N ALA A 50 -8.18 -1.20 1.65
CA ALA A 50 -7.22 -1.80 2.57
C ALA A 50 -6.01 -2.34 1.78
N PHE A 51 -4.81 -2.02 2.26
CA PHE A 51 -3.56 -2.56 1.72
C PHE A 51 -2.90 -3.51 2.73
N PRO A 52 -2.43 -4.69 2.29
CA PRO A 52 -1.45 -5.45 3.07
C PRO A 52 -0.07 -4.78 2.98
N ALA A 53 0.91 -5.30 3.72
CA ALA A 53 2.32 -4.97 3.52
C ALA A 53 2.86 -5.65 2.25
N ILE A 54 2.63 -5.01 1.10
CA ILE A 54 2.99 -5.56 -0.23
C ILE A 54 4.48 -5.88 -0.28
N SER A 55 4.82 -7.06 -0.81
CA SER A 55 6.17 -7.63 -0.93
C SER A 55 6.89 -8.01 0.37
N CYS A 56 6.34 -7.75 1.57
CA CYS A 56 7.01 -8.05 2.84
C CYS A 56 6.92 -9.50 3.32
N GLY A 57 6.24 -10.37 2.57
CA GLY A 57 6.15 -11.81 2.84
C GLY A 57 7.22 -12.59 2.08
N VAL A 58 6.80 -13.57 1.28
CA VAL A 58 7.68 -14.42 0.46
C VAL A 58 8.61 -13.64 -0.49
N TYR A 59 8.27 -12.39 -0.84
CA TYR A 59 9.10 -11.52 -1.68
C TYR A 59 10.21 -10.78 -0.91
N GLY A 60 10.25 -10.89 0.43
CA GLY A 60 11.40 -10.51 1.25
C GLY A 60 11.69 -9.01 1.36
N TYR A 61 10.75 -8.13 0.98
CA TYR A 61 10.98 -6.69 1.06
C TYR A 61 11.09 -6.23 2.53
N PRO A 62 12.13 -5.48 2.92
CA PRO A 62 12.29 -5.01 4.29
C PRO A 62 11.10 -4.17 4.76
N MET A 63 10.50 -4.55 5.89
CA MET A 63 9.23 -3.99 6.37
C MET A 63 9.26 -2.46 6.53
N GLU A 64 10.31 -1.92 7.13
CA GLU A 64 10.47 -0.48 7.37
C GLU A 64 10.61 0.30 6.06
N ARG A 65 11.31 -0.27 5.07
CA ARG A 65 11.48 0.36 3.75
C ARG A 65 10.17 0.33 2.97
N ALA A 66 9.44 -0.78 3.03
CA ALA A 66 8.13 -0.91 2.40
C ALA A 66 7.09 0.03 3.04
N ALA A 67 7.06 0.11 4.37
CA ALA A 67 6.13 0.97 5.11
C ALA A 67 6.30 2.45 4.72
N ARG A 68 7.54 2.94 4.61
CA ARG A 68 7.85 4.30 4.13
C ARG A 68 7.24 4.57 2.75
N ILE A 69 7.42 3.64 1.82
CA ILE A 69 6.86 3.76 0.46
C ILE A 69 5.33 3.74 0.50
N ALA A 70 4.74 2.76 1.20
CA ALA A 70 3.30 2.61 1.33
C ALA A 70 2.62 3.87 1.87
N VAL A 71 3.12 4.38 3.01
CA VAL A 71 2.59 5.58 3.67
C VAL A 71 2.80 6.82 2.81
N ARG A 72 3.98 7.00 2.21
CA ARG A 72 4.28 8.14 1.31
C ARG A 72 3.32 8.19 0.13
N GLU A 73 3.18 7.09 -0.63
CA GLU A 73 2.32 7.08 -1.82
C GLU A 73 0.85 7.29 -1.46
N CYS A 74 0.36 6.65 -0.39
CA CYS A 74 -1.02 6.83 0.06
C CYS A 74 -1.30 8.28 0.47
N ARG A 75 -0.45 8.88 1.30
CA ARG A 75 -0.62 10.28 1.74
C ARG A 75 -0.46 11.29 0.60
N ARG A 76 0.39 11.02 -0.39
CA ARG A 76 0.55 11.88 -1.57
C ARG A 76 -0.71 11.83 -2.43
N PHE A 77 -1.25 10.64 -2.63
CA PHE A 77 -2.47 10.43 -3.40
C PHE A 77 -3.68 11.11 -2.76
N THR A 78 -3.91 10.91 -1.46
CA THR A 78 -5.07 11.51 -0.75
C THR A 78 -4.99 13.03 -0.60
N ARG A 79 -3.81 13.64 -0.83
CA ARG A 79 -3.67 15.10 -0.94
C ARG A 79 -4.08 15.62 -2.32
N ALA A 80 -3.78 14.86 -3.36
CA ALA A 80 -4.11 15.22 -4.73
C ALA A 80 -5.57 14.90 -5.09
N HIS A 81 -6.19 13.96 -4.35
CA HIS A 81 -7.53 13.45 -4.62
C HIS A 81 -8.31 13.30 -3.30
N ASP A 82 -9.46 13.96 -3.21
CA ASP A 82 -10.36 13.98 -2.05
C ASP A 82 -11.39 12.84 -2.04
N ALA A 83 -11.53 12.11 -3.15
CA ALA A 83 -12.52 11.03 -3.28
C ALA A 83 -12.25 9.79 -2.39
N ILE A 84 -10.99 9.58 -1.96
CA ILE A 84 -10.63 8.47 -1.07
C ILE A 84 -10.81 8.91 0.39
N GLU A 85 -11.82 8.36 1.05
CA GLU A 85 -12.18 8.68 2.44
C GLU A 85 -11.33 7.95 3.47
N ARG A 86 -10.89 6.72 3.15
CA ARG A 86 -10.13 5.89 4.10
C ARG A 86 -9.22 4.88 3.42
N ILE A 87 -7.97 4.86 3.87
CA ILE A 87 -7.01 3.80 3.56
C ILE A 87 -6.64 3.10 4.88
N THR A 88 -6.83 1.78 4.93
CA THR A 88 -6.44 0.95 6.06
C THR A 88 -5.21 0.13 5.70
N PHE A 89 -4.17 0.14 6.54
CA PHE A 89 -3.08 -0.83 6.43
C PHE A 89 -3.44 -2.08 7.23
N ALA A 90 -3.80 -3.16 6.53
CA ALA A 90 -4.20 -4.45 7.10
C ALA A 90 -2.96 -5.33 7.30
N LEU A 91 -2.33 -5.16 8.46
CA LEU A 91 -1.02 -5.74 8.78
C LEU A 91 -1.16 -7.02 9.60
N PHE A 92 -0.24 -7.96 9.38
CA PHE A 92 -0.16 -9.20 10.14
C PHE A 92 0.96 -9.10 11.18
N GLY A 93 0.61 -9.31 12.46
CA GLY A 93 1.54 -9.28 13.58
C GLY A 93 1.76 -7.88 14.19
N SER A 94 2.21 -7.87 15.44
CA SER A 94 2.49 -6.65 16.22
C SER A 94 3.65 -5.84 15.65
N ASP A 95 4.65 -6.49 15.09
CA ASP A 95 5.89 -5.83 14.65
C ASP A 95 5.63 -4.96 13.42
N ALA A 96 4.88 -5.50 12.44
CA ALA A 96 4.42 -4.74 11.28
C ALA A 96 3.56 -3.55 11.71
N LEU A 97 2.63 -3.76 12.65
CA LEU A 97 1.78 -2.69 13.19
C LEU A 97 2.60 -1.56 13.81
N ALA A 98 3.58 -1.89 14.67
CA ALA A 98 4.44 -0.90 15.32
C ALA A 98 5.24 -0.07 14.30
N ILE A 99 5.78 -0.70 13.25
CA ILE A 99 6.51 -0.03 12.18
C ILE A 99 5.60 0.96 11.44
N TYR A 100 4.40 0.54 11.05
CA TYR A 100 3.46 1.43 10.34
C TYR A 100 2.92 2.54 11.23
N GLN A 101 2.72 2.30 12.53
CA GLN A 101 2.33 3.33 13.49
C GLN A 101 3.42 4.40 13.62
N ALA A 102 4.68 3.98 13.77
CA ALA A 102 5.82 4.90 13.80
C ALA A 102 5.95 5.71 12.51
N GLU A 103 5.70 5.09 11.35
CA GLU A 103 5.76 5.79 10.06
C GLU A 103 4.58 6.76 9.86
N LEU A 104 3.38 6.41 10.32
CA LEU A 104 2.21 7.30 10.31
C LEU A 104 2.32 8.46 11.28
N ALA A 105 3.13 8.34 12.34
CA ALA A 105 3.38 9.44 13.28
C ALA A 105 4.37 10.48 12.72
N GLN A 106 5.18 10.12 11.72
CA GLN A 106 6.11 11.05 11.10
C GLN A 106 5.37 12.09 10.23
N PRO A 107 5.81 13.36 10.23
CA PRO A 107 5.35 14.33 9.24
C PRO A 107 5.74 13.87 7.84
N MET A 108 4.98 14.27 6.81
CA MET A 108 5.39 13.96 5.45
C MET A 108 6.64 14.78 5.11
N PRO A 109 7.66 14.19 4.45
CA PRO A 109 8.74 14.96 3.83
C PRO A 109 8.23 15.92 2.76
#